data_AF-A0A558GT81-F1
#
_entry.id   AF-A0A558GT81-F1
#
_cell.length_a   1.000
_cell.length_b   1.000
_cell.length_c   1.000
_cell.angle_alpha   90.00
_cell.angle_beta   90.00
_cell.angle_gamma   90.00
#
_symmetry.space_group_name_H-M   'P 1'
#
loop_
_entity.id
_entity.type
_entity.pdbx_description
1 polymer ?
#
loop_
_entity_poly.entity_id
_entity_poly.type
_entity_poly.pdbx_seq_one_letter_code
_entity_poly.pdbx_strand_id
1 'polypeptide(L)'
;MITHISPLGSMDMLSQLEVDMLKRTASSDLYQLFRNCSLAVLNSGSLTDNSKELLSRFENFDINVLRRERGVKLELINPPEEAFVDGRIIRALQANLFAVLRDILFVYGQIHNTVRFPNLNLDNSVHITNLVFSILRNARALHVGEAPNMVVCWGGHSINENEYLYARRVGN
;
A
#
# COMPACT_ATOMS: atom_id res chain seq x y z
N MET A 1 11.56 -17.49 -8.21
CA MET A 1 10.33 -18.03 -7.56
C MET A 1 9.13 -17.19 -7.98
N ILE A 2 7.97 -17.79 -8.27
CA ILE A 2 6.74 -17.06 -8.64
C ILE A 2 5.62 -17.47 -7.70
N THR A 3 4.93 -16.50 -7.11
CA THR A 3 3.83 -16.75 -6.16
C THR A 3 2.63 -15.87 -6.46
N HIS A 4 1.43 -16.43 -6.32
CA HIS A 4 0.17 -15.73 -6.60
C HIS A 4 -0.57 -15.41 -5.30
N ILE A 5 -0.86 -14.14 -5.08
CA ILE A 5 -1.54 -13.64 -3.89
C ILE A 5 -2.92 -13.12 -4.29
N SER A 6 -3.95 -13.58 -3.57
CA SER A 6 -5.33 -13.11 -3.74
C SER A 6 -5.65 -12.04 -2.69
N PRO A 7 -6.58 -11.11 -2.95
CA PRO A 7 -6.97 -10.09 -1.98
C PRO A 7 -7.53 -10.70 -0.69
N LEU A 8 -7.35 -9.98 0.42
CA LEU A 8 -8.05 -10.25 1.68
C LEU A 8 -9.33 -9.41 1.72
N GLY A 9 -10.49 -10.07 1.71
CA GLY A 9 -11.77 -9.39 1.75
C GLY A 9 -12.10 -8.65 0.45
N SER A 10 -12.93 -7.60 0.54
CA SER A 10 -13.69 -7.08 -0.60
C SER A 10 -12.98 -6.07 -1.50
N MET A 11 -11.70 -6.31 -1.82
CA MET A 11 -11.10 -5.65 -2.99
C MET A 11 -11.45 -6.44 -4.24
N ASP A 12 -12.70 -6.26 -4.64
CA ASP A 12 -13.36 -7.27 -5.47
C ASP A 12 -13.21 -7.01 -6.95
N MET A 13 -13.06 -5.75 -7.40
CA MET A 13 -13.06 -5.45 -8.83
C MET A 13 -12.21 -4.22 -9.17
N LEU A 14 -11.22 -4.43 -10.04
CA LEU A 14 -10.55 -3.37 -10.80
C LEU A 14 -11.04 -3.43 -12.25
N SER A 15 -11.25 -2.26 -12.85
CA SER A 15 -11.50 -2.11 -14.27
C SER A 15 -10.25 -2.45 -15.10
N GLN A 16 -10.44 -2.74 -16.39
CA GLN A 16 -9.32 -2.98 -17.30
C GLN A 16 -8.38 -1.76 -17.38
N LEU A 17 -8.94 -0.55 -17.35
CA LEU A 17 -8.16 0.70 -17.39
C LEU A 17 -7.26 0.84 -16.16
N GLU A 18 -7.76 0.52 -14.96
CA GLU A 18 -6.98 0.58 -13.72
C GLU A 18 -5.85 -0.46 -13.73
N VAL A 19 -6.11 -1.67 -14.25
CA VAL A 19 -5.05 -2.68 -14.40
C VAL A 19 -4.00 -2.24 -15.41
N ASP A 20 -4.41 -1.64 -16.53
CA ASP A 20 -3.50 -1.18 -17.58
C ASP A 20 -2.61 -0.01 -17.12
N MET A 21 -3.08 0.83 -16.18
CA MET A 21 -2.25 1.87 -15.55
C MET A 21 -1.05 1.29 -14.79
N LEU A 22 -1.17 0.08 -14.24
CA LEU A 22 -0.12 -0.60 -13.48
C LEU A 22 0.62 -1.67 -14.28
N LYS A 23 0.39 -1.78 -15.59
CA LYS A 23 1.21 -2.67 -16.41
C LYS A 23 2.64 -2.15 -16.49
N ARG A 24 3.58 -3.08 -16.42
CA ARG A 24 5.00 -2.83 -16.66
C ARG A 24 5.21 -2.38 -18.12
N THR A 25 5.21 -1.08 -18.34
CA THR A 25 5.75 -0.45 -19.56
C THR A 25 7.13 0.13 -19.22
N ALA A 26 8.03 0.17 -20.20
CA ALA A 26 9.43 0.56 -20.03
C ALA A 26 9.63 1.99 -19.47
N SER A 27 8.56 2.78 -19.35
CA SER A 27 8.53 4.17 -18.89
C SER A 27 7.47 4.46 -17.82
N SER A 28 6.88 3.45 -17.16
CA SER A 28 5.84 3.72 -16.16
C SER A 28 6.43 4.07 -14.79
N ASP A 29 6.46 5.36 -14.47
CA ASP A 29 6.79 5.86 -13.12
C ASP A 29 5.84 5.31 -12.05
N LEU A 30 4.56 5.13 -12.42
CA LEU A 30 3.55 4.56 -11.54
C LEU A 30 3.85 3.10 -11.20
N TYR A 31 4.33 2.34 -12.19
CA TYR A 31 4.78 0.96 -11.96
C TYR A 31 5.96 0.91 -10.99
N GLN A 32 6.96 1.77 -11.17
CA GLN A 32 8.13 1.82 -10.28
C GLN A 32 7.71 2.19 -8.86
N LEU A 33 6.82 3.17 -8.69
CA LEU A 33 6.25 3.52 -7.39
C LEU A 33 5.53 2.33 -6.77
N PHE A 34 4.65 1.66 -7.52
CA PHE A 34 3.91 0.49 -7.07
C PHE A 34 4.83 -0.68 -6.66
N ARG A 35 5.83 -0.99 -7.48
CA ARG A 35 6.84 -2.00 -7.20
C ARG A 35 7.60 -1.69 -5.92
N ASN A 36 8.10 -0.47 -5.78
CA ASN A 36 8.93 -0.08 -4.64
C ASN A 36 8.12 -0.04 -3.33
N CYS A 37 6.89 0.47 -3.36
CA CYS A 37 5.98 0.41 -2.22
C CYS A 37 5.65 -1.03 -1.82
N SER A 38 5.40 -1.91 -2.79
CA SER A 38 5.11 -3.32 -2.53
C SER A 38 6.32 -4.05 -1.92
N LEU A 39 7.54 -3.76 -2.40
CA LEU A 39 8.76 -4.32 -1.84
C LEU A 39 9.01 -3.84 -0.40
N ALA A 40 8.74 -2.56 -0.12
CA ALA A 40 8.83 -2.03 1.24
C ALA A 40 7.85 -2.74 2.19
N VAL A 41 6.62 -3.01 1.74
CA VAL A 41 5.65 -3.80 2.52
C VAL A 41 6.18 -5.20 2.79
N LEU A 42 6.71 -5.90 1.78
CA LEU A 42 7.22 -7.27 1.94
C LEU A 42 8.41 -7.37 2.90
N ASN A 43 9.14 -6.28 3.11
CA ASN A 43 10.27 -6.20 4.04
C ASN A 43 9.88 -5.63 5.42
N SER A 44 8.58 -5.46 5.71
CA SER A 44 8.13 -5.01 7.02
C SER A 44 8.53 -6.05 8.08
N GLY A 45 9.39 -5.65 9.02
CA GLY A 45 10.02 -6.55 10.00
C GLY A 45 11.51 -6.84 9.74
N SER A 46 12.06 -6.36 8.62
CA SER A 46 13.51 -6.36 8.40
C SER A 46 14.21 -5.42 9.39
N LEU A 47 15.40 -5.82 9.85
CA LEU A 47 16.26 -5.03 10.73
C LEU A 47 17.06 -3.95 9.99
N THR A 48 16.94 -3.87 8.67
CA THR A 48 17.65 -2.90 7.83
C THR A 48 16.91 -1.57 7.79
N ASP A 49 17.58 -0.50 8.22
CA ASP A 49 17.04 0.88 8.20
C ASP A 49 17.35 1.64 6.89
N ASN A 50 18.14 1.04 6.00
CA ASN A 50 18.55 1.69 4.74
C ASN A 50 17.66 1.27 3.57
N SER A 51 16.81 2.19 3.11
CA SER A 51 15.90 1.97 1.98
C SER A 51 16.62 1.71 0.65
N LYS A 52 17.80 2.30 0.42
CA LYS A 52 18.59 2.07 -0.81
C LYS A 52 19.18 0.67 -0.82
N GLU A 53 19.74 0.25 0.30
CA GLU A 53 20.30 -1.10 0.45
C GLU A 53 19.25 -2.17 0.21
N LEU A 54 18.03 -1.95 0.73
CA LEU A 54 16.88 -2.82 0.50
C LEU A 54 16.51 -2.91 -0.99
N LEU A 55 16.43 -1.77 -1.69
CA LEU A 55 16.12 -1.75 -3.12
C LEU A 55 17.19 -2.46 -3.96
N SER A 56 18.47 -2.26 -3.65
CA SER A 56 19.60 -2.92 -4.31
C SER A 56 19.66 -4.42 -4.02
N ARG A 57 19.31 -4.85 -2.80
CA ARG A 57 19.29 -6.28 -2.44
C ARG A 57 18.25 -7.07 -3.25
N PHE A 58 17.15 -6.43 -3.62
CA PHE A 58 16.02 -7.04 -4.34
C PHE A 58 15.83 -6.45 -5.74
N GLU A 59 16.92 -6.32 -6.51
CA GLU A 59 16.87 -5.88 -7.90
C GLU A 59 16.05 -6.81 -8.79
N ASN A 60 16.05 -8.11 -8.48
CA ASN A 60 15.32 -9.15 -9.21
C ASN A 60 13.84 -9.29 -8.79
N PHE A 61 13.39 -8.52 -7.80
CA PHE A 61 11.98 -8.50 -7.39
C PHE A 61 11.13 -7.85 -8.47
N ASP A 62 9.94 -8.39 -8.72
CA ASP A 62 8.96 -7.75 -9.59
C ASP A 62 7.54 -8.13 -9.19
N ILE A 63 6.56 -7.32 -9.60
CA ILE A 63 5.16 -7.51 -9.23
C ILE A 63 4.22 -7.21 -10.40
N ASN A 64 3.36 -8.17 -10.74
CA ASN A 64 2.35 -7.99 -11.77
C ASN A 64 0.93 -8.01 -11.19
N VAL A 65 0.07 -7.17 -11.76
CA VAL A 65 -1.37 -7.17 -11.47
C VAL A 65 -2.07 -8.05 -12.48
N LEU A 66 -2.60 -9.18 -12.03
CA LEU A 66 -3.27 -10.17 -12.86
C LEU A 66 -4.80 -10.04 -12.75
N ARG A 67 -5.47 -9.91 -13.89
CA ARG A 67 -6.92 -9.98 -13.96
C ARG A 67 -7.40 -11.43 -13.96
N ARG A 68 -8.48 -11.71 -13.23
CA ARG A 68 -9.23 -12.97 -13.21
C ARG A 68 -10.72 -12.67 -13.27
N GLU A 69 -11.53 -13.68 -13.58
CA GLU A 69 -12.99 -13.54 -13.69
C GLU A 69 -13.64 -13.02 -12.40
N ARG A 70 -13.04 -13.34 -11.24
CA ARG A 70 -13.53 -12.97 -9.90
C ARG A 70 -12.69 -11.88 -9.22
N GLY A 71 -12.08 -11.00 -10.01
CA GLY A 71 -11.32 -9.85 -9.51
C GLY A 71 -9.83 -9.88 -9.86
N VAL A 72 -9.00 -9.34 -8.98
CA VAL A 72 -7.57 -9.15 -9.21
C VAL A 72 -6.72 -10.12 -8.37
N LYS A 73 -5.56 -10.51 -8.89
CA LYS A 73 -4.50 -11.20 -8.14
C LYS A 73 -3.18 -10.46 -8.33
N LEU A 74 -2.30 -10.56 -7.34
CA LEU A 74 -0.92 -10.11 -7.46
C LEU A 74 -0.03 -11.32 -7.75
N GLU A 75 0.82 -11.20 -8.75
CA GLU A 75 1.91 -12.13 -9.01
C GLU A 75 3.20 -11.51 -8.51
N LEU A 76 3.86 -12.20 -7.59
CA LEU A 76 5.15 -11.78 -7.03
C LEU A 76 6.25 -12.62 -7.68
N ILE A 77 7.25 -11.95 -8.23
CA ILE A 77 8.43 -12.55 -8.86
C ILE A 77 9.62 -12.27 -7.93
N ASN A 78 10.26 -13.33 -7.45
CA ASN A 78 11.38 -13.27 -6.49
C ASN A 78 11.11 -12.36 -5.27
N PRO A 79 9.99 -12.54 -4.54
CA PRO A 79 9.75 -11.78 -3.32
C PRO A 79 10.74 -12.17 -2.20
N PRO A 80 10.95 -11.30 -1.19
CA PRO A 80 11.69 -11.65 0.03
C PRO A 80 11.10 -12.90 0.70
N GLU A 81 11.98 -13.83 1.11
CA GLU A 81 11.57 -15.10 1.72
C GLU A 81 10.98 -14.88 3.11
N GLU A 82 11.47 -13.86 3.82
CA GLU A 82 11.05 -13.46 5.16
C GLU A 82 9.57 -13.04 5.22
N ALA A 83 8.96 -12.73 4.08
CA ALA A 83 7.53 -12.43 3.98
C ALA A 83 6.62 -13.68 4.07
N PHE A 84 7.20 -14.88 4.06
CA PHE A 84 6.49 -16.16 4.02
C PHE A 84 6.77 -17.02 5.25
N VAL A 85 5.75 -17.77 5.67
CA VAL A 85 5.84 -18.84 6.67
C VAL A 85 5.29 -20.10 6.01
N ASP A 86 6.10 -21.16 5.92
CA ASP A 86 5.77 -22.42 5.23
C ASP A 86 5.20 -22.20 3.81
N GLY A 87 5.81 -21.27 3.06
CA GLY A 87 5.41 -20.92 1.70
C GLY A 87 4.11 -20.12 1.59
N ARG A 88 3.51 -19.69 2.71
CA ARG A 88 2.32 -18.83 2.73
C ARG A 88 2.70 -17.42 3.20
N ILE A 89 2.23 -16.40 2.48
CA ILE A 89 2.46 -15.01 2.85
C ILE A 89 1.81 -14.69 4.21
N ILE A 90 2.49 -13.87 5.02
CA ILE A 90 1.92 -13.34 6.27
C ILE A 90 0.70 -12.48 5.95
N ARG A 91 -0.43 -12.73 6.64
CA ARG A 91 -1.72 -12.05 6.36
C ARG A 91 -1.65 -10.53 6.47
N ALA A 92 -0.88 -9.99 7.41
CA ALA A 92 -0.70 -8.55 7.54
C ALA A 92 -0.01 -7.94 6.31
N LEU A 93 1.04 -8.58 5.80
CA LEU A 93 1.74 -8.15 4.59
C LEU A 93 0.84 -8.27 3.36
N GLN A 94 0.07 -9.36 3.28
CA GLN A 94 -0.95 -9.54 2.25
C GLN A 94 -1.97 -8.39 2.27
N ALA A 95 -2.51 -8.02 3.43
CA ALA A 95 -3.45 -6.89 3.53
C ALA A 95 -2.80 -5.58 3.07
N ASN A 96 -1.56 -5.33 3.48
CA ASN A 96 -0.82 -4.12 3.15
C ASN A 96 -0.45 -4.04 1.66
N LEU A 97 -0.08 -5.15 1.00
CA LEU A 97 0.16 -5.18 -0.46
C LEU A 97 -1.06 -4.71 -1.24
N PHE A 98 -2.22 -5.17 -0.79
CA PHE A 98 -3.50 -4.82 -1.37
C PHE A 98 -3.87 -3.37 -1.02
N ALA A 99 -3.58 -2.87 0.18
CA ALA A 99 -3.72 -1.45 0.50
C ALA A 99 -2.84 -0.56 -0.41
N VAL A 100 -1.60 -0.96 -0.71
CA VAL A 100 -0.72 -0.27 -1.66
C VAL A 100 -1.35 -0.21 -3.05
N LEU A 101 -1.86 -1.35 -3.56
CA LEU A 101 -2.57 -1.40 -4.85
C LEU A 101 -3.75 -0.43 -4.88
N ARG A 102 -4.59 -0.44 -3.84
CA ARG A 102 -5.77 0.43 -3.70
C ARG A 102 -5.38 1.90 -3.72
N ASP A 103 -4.43 2.29 -2.88
CA ASP A 103 -4.14 3.70 -2.64
C ASP A 103 -3.37 4.33 -3.79
N ILE A 104 -2.45 3.59 -4.42
CA ILE A 104 -1.75 4.08 -5.61
C ILE A 104 -2.73 4.31 -6.76
N LEU A 105 -3.59 3.33 -7.07
CA LEU A 105 -4.58 3.47 -8.14
C LEU A 105 -5.59 4.56 -7.84
N PHE A 106 -6.11 4.60 -6.62
CA PHE A 106 -7.11 5.57 -6.23
C PHE A 106 -6.53 6.99 -6.30
N VAL A 107 -5.41 7.26 -5.61
CA VAL A 107 -4.82 8.61 -5.56
C VAL A 107 -4.39 9.06 -6.95
N TYR A 108 -3.73 8.19 -7.72
CA TYR A 108 -3.32 8.52 -9.08
C TYR A 108 -4.52 8.83 -9.98
N GLY A 109 -5.56 7.99 -9.92
CA GLY A 109 -6.80 8.21 -10.66
C GLY A 109 -7.52 9.50 -10.27
N GLN A 110 -7.48 9.89 -8.99
CA GLN A 110 -8.11 11.12 -8.51
C GLN A 110 -7.34 12.38 -8.92
N ILE A 111 -6.00 12.34 -8.88
CA ILE A 111 -5.14 13.49 -9.20
C ILE A 111 -5.02 13.70 -10.70
N HIS A 112 -4.85 12.63 -11.48
CA HIS A 112 -4.52 12.73 -12.91
C HIS A 112 -5.72 12.53 -13.83
N ASN A 113 -6.77 11.83 -13.40
CA ASN A 113 -8.01 11.69 -14.18
C ASN A 113 -9.12 12.54 -13.55
N THR A 114 -9.30 13.75 -14.10
CA THR A 114 -10.37 14.72 -13.75
C THR A 114 -11.79 14.22 -13.99
N VAL A 115 -12.00 12.93 -14.30
CA VAL A 115 -13.32 12.34 -14.57
C VAL A 115 -14.16 12.21 -13.29
N ARG A 116 -13.55 11.90 -12.13
CA ARG A 116 -14.29 11.78 -10.85
C ARG A 116 -14.39 13.09 -10.06
N PHE A 117 -13.38 13.95 -10.17
CA PHE A 117 -13.41 15.32 -9.66
C PHE A 117 -13.10 16.27 -10.81
N PRO A 118 -14.11 16.63 -11.62
CA PRO A 118 -13.92 17.70 -12.58
C PRO A 118 -13.46 18.95 -11.82
N ASN A 119 -12.32 19.51 -12.22
CA ASN A 119 -11.70 20.71 -11.64
C ASN A 119 -11.07 20.52 -10.24
N LEU A 120 -10.47 19.36 -9.92
CA LEU A 120 -9.63 19.22 -8.73
C LEU A 120 -8.46 20.23 -8.75
N ASN A 121 -8.68 21.39 -8.13
CA ASN A 121 -7.65 22.38 -7.86
C ASN A 121 -6.89 22.01 -6.56
N LEU A 122 -5.63 21.59 -6.69
CA LEU A 122 -4.77 21.24 -5.55
C LEU A 122 -4.23 22.44 -4.77
N ASP A 123 -4.44 23.66 -5.26
CA ASP A 123 -4.14 24.90 -4.53
C ASP A 123 -5.34 25.36 -3.67
N ASN A 124 -6.50 24.70 -3.80
CA ASN A 124 -7.70 25.01 -3.04
C ASN A 124 -7.81 24.13 -1.78
N SER A 125 -7.83 24.76 -0.60
CA SER A 125 -7.93 24.08 0.70
C SER A 125 -9.18 23.20 0.85
N VAL A 126 -10.31 23.60 0.28
CA VAL A 126 -11.56 22.83 0.30
C VAL A 126 -11.39 21.54 -0.50
N HIS A 127 -10.74 21.63 -1.66
CA HIS A 127 -10.49 20.46 -2.50
C HIS A 127 -9.49 19.50 -1.85
N ILE A 128 -8.40 20.01 -1.27
CA ILE A 128 -7.43 19.19 -0.53
C ILE A 128 -8.11 18.45 0.62
N THR A 129 -8.96 19.14 1.40
CA THR A 129 -9.69 18.53 2.52
C THR A 129 -10.62 17.40 2.04
N ASN A 130 -11.37 17.63 0.96
CA ASN A 130 -12.26 16.61 0.39
C ASN A 130 -11.49 15.44 -0.24
N LEU A 131 -10.30 15.69 -0.79
CA LEU A 131 -9.42 14.65 -1.31
C LEU A 131 -8.92 13.74 -0.18
N VAL A 132 -8.40 14.30 0.91
CA VAL A 132 -7.98 13.54 2.11
C VAL A 132 -9.14 12.69 2.65
N PHE A 133 -10.33 13.29 2.78
CA PHE A 133 -11.53 12.56 3.19
C PHE A 133 -11.87 11.40 2.24
N SER A 134 -11.78 11.64 0.92
CA SER A 134 -12.08 10.62 -0.09
C SER A 134 -11.10 9.46 -0.05
N ILE A 135 -9.81 9.71 0.22
CA ILE A 135 -8.78 8.67 0.41
C ILE A 135 -9.13 7.82 1.63
N LEU A 136 -9.38 8.44 2.79
CA LEU A 136 -9.72 7.71 4.02
C LEU A 136 -11.03 6.90 3.88
N ARG A 137 -12.03 7.47 3.21
CA ARG A 137 -13.30 6.77 2.92
C ARG A 137 -13.07 5.58 2.00
N ASN A 138 -12.30 5.73 0.91
CA ASN A 138 -11.95 4.63 0.01
C ASN A 138 -11.15 3.54 0.73
N ALA A 139 -10.32 3.94 1.70
CA ALA A 139 -9.58 3.04 2.56
C ALA A 139 -10.43 2.30 3.60
N ARG A 140 -11.73 2.65 3.70
CA ARG A 140 -12.67 2.14 4.72
C ARG A 140 -12.19 2.42 6.15
N ALA A 141 -11.52 3.56 6.36
CA ALA A 141 -11.00 3.98 7.66
C ALA A 141 -11.97 4.90 8.44
N LEU A 142 -13.13 5.23 7.87
CA LEU A 142 -14.14 6.10 8.48
C LEU A 142 -15.40 5.28 8.80
N HIS A 143 -15.66 5.05 10.09
CA HIS A 143 -16.83 4.32 10.56
C HIS A 143 -17.91 5.29 11.08
N VAL A 144 -19.17 5.03 10.72
CA VAL A 144 -20.30 5.87 11.11
C VAL A 144 -20.87 5.39 12.43
N GLY A 145 -21.10 6.31 13.37
CA GLY A 145 -21.76 6.03 14.65
C GLY A 145 -20.84 5.47 15.74
N GLU A 146 -19.54 5.38 15.50
CA GLU A 146 -18.56 5.07 16.56
C GLU A 146 -18.30 6.31 17.44
N ALA A 147 -18.25 6.11 18.75
CA ALA A 147 -17.83 7.16 19.68
C ALA A 147 -16.33 7.46 19.47
N PRO A 148 -15.87 8.71 19.66
CA PRO A 148 -14.46 9.06 19.49
C PRO A 148 -13.53 8.22 20.38
N ASN A 149 -12.67 7.42 19.76
CA ASN A 149 -11.75 6.50 20.43
C ASN A 149 -10.36 6.42 19.77
N MET A 150 -10.10 7.22 18.73
CA MET A 150 -8.83 7.23 17.99
C MET A 150 -7.84 8.20 18.64
N VAL A 151 -6.65 7.71 19.00
CA VAL A 151 -5.54 8.51 19.54
C VAL A 151 -4.39 8.50 18.54
N VAL A 152 -3.94 9.68 18.12
CA VAL A 152 -2.77 9.82 17.21
C VAL A 152 -1.51 9.89 18.06
N CYS A 153 -0.56 8.98 17.81
CA CYS A 153 0.73 8.94 18.46
C CYS A 153 1.85 9.32 17.48
N TRP A 154 2.74 10.22 17.89
CA TRP A 154 3.96 10.56 17.17
C TRP A 154 5.19 10.17 17.98
N GLY A 155 6.27 9.78 17.30
CA GLY A 155 7.50 9.31 17.93
C GLY A 155 8.66 9.25 16.95
N GLY A 156 9.87 9.04 17.48
CA GLY A 156 11.08 8.86 16.66
C GLY A 156 11.12 7.49 15.98
N HIS A 157 11.78 7.43 14.81
CA HIS A 157 11.99 6.19 14.08
C HIS A 157 13.05 5.28 14.73
N SER A 158 14.07 5.87 15.35
CA SER A 158 15.12 5.17 16.09
C SER A 158 15.17 5.72 17.51
N ILE A 159 14.79 4.89 18.47
CA ILE A 159 14.64 5.23 19.89
C ILE A 159 15.39 4.21 20.75
N ASN A 160 15.81 4.61 21.95
CA ASN A 160 16.47 3.70 22.86
C ASN A 160 15.47 2.74 23.55
N GLU A 161 15.98 1.71 24.22
CA GLU A 161 15.16 0.71 24.90
C GLU A 161 14.23 1.32 25.97
N ASN A 162 14.69 2.34 26.71
CA ASN A 162 13.88 3.00 27.73
C ASN A 162 12.65 3.70 27.13
N GLU A 163 12.85 4.42 26.03
CA GLU A 163 11.79 5.09 25.28
C GLU A 163 10.82 4.07 24.67
N TYR A 164 11.33 2.99 24.09
CA TYR A 164 10.52 1.91 23.53
C TYR A 164 9.62 1.26 24.59
N LEU A 165 10.19 0.90 25.74
CA LEU A 165 9.44 0.30 26.85
C LEU A 165 8.41 1.27 27.43
N TYR A 166 8.72 2.57 27.49
CA TYR A 166 7.77 3.58 27.92
C TYR A 166 6.60 3.72 26.93
N ALA A 167 6.88 3.85 25.63
CA ALA A 167 5.85 3.94 24.60
C ALA A 167 4.95 2.69 24.56
N ARG A 168 5.54 1.50 24.75
CA ARG A 168 4.78 0.24 24.89
C ARG A 168 3.86 0.27 26.11
N ARG A 169 4.29 0.86 27.23
CA ARG A 169 3.45 1.02 28.43
C ARG A 169 2.31 2.02 28.21
N VAL A 170 2.53 3.09 27.47
CA VAL A 170 1.48 4.07 27.12
C VAL A 170 0.38 3.44 26.25
N GLY A 171 0.73 2.47 25.39
CA GLY A 171 -0.23 1.76 24.54
C GLY A 171 -0.96 0.59 25.20
N ASN A 172 -0.60 0.20 26.42
CA ASN A 172 -1.20 -0.92 27.18
C ASN A 172 -2.27 -0.42 28.15
#